data_AF-A0A0G0QQU3-F1
#
_entry.id   AF-A0A0G0QQU3-F1
#
_cell.length_a   1.000
_cell.length_b   1.000
_cell.length_c   1.000
_cell.angle_alpha   90.00
_cell.angle_beta   90.00
_cell.angle_gamma   90.00
#
_symmetry.space_group_name_H-M   'P 1'
#
loop_
_entity.id
_entity.type
_entity.pdbx_description
1 polymer ?
#
loop_
_entity_poly.entity_id
_entity_poly.type
_entity_poly.pdbx_seq_one_letter_code
_entity_poly.pdbx_strand_id
1 'polypeptide(L)'
;MKVLESQLGDQALNNLVEKKLIENEAAAKNIVVSEDEINIKIQTIEDGIVQGGQTMEEFLEQNGMTEADFRSQVRHIALIEKLMQDKVTVTEEEVTAYITENKETFPDLTDDEQGRSLVRESLRQNKMSQEYSNYIAELKTTGNVNILIKY
;
A
#
# COMPACT_ATOMS: atom_id res chain seq x y z
N MET A 1 30.25 5.84 6.94
CA MET A 1 29.56 4.86 7.81
C MET A 1 28.59 5.55 8.77
N LYS A 2 29.01 6.43 9.69
CA LYS A 2 28.09 7.11 10.63
C LYS A 2 26.87 7.84 10.02
N VAL A 3 27.03 8.48 8.85
CA VAL A 3 25.90 9.15 8.16
C VAL A 3 24.90 8.14 7.60
N LEU A 4 25.38 7.03 7.02
CA LEU A 4 24.54 5.96 6.48
C LEU A 4 23.81 5.21 7.61
N GLU A 5 24.50 4.93 8.72
CA GLU A 5 23.90 4.31 9.91
C GLU A 5 22.80 5.19 10.53
N SER A 6 23.04 6.51 10.63
CA SER A 6 22.04 7.48 11.09
C SER A 6 20.84 7.53 10.15
N GLN A 7 21.06 7.57 8.84
CA GLN A 7 19.99 7.59 7.84
C GLN A 7 19.14 6.32 7.86
N LEU A 8 19.76 5.14 8.00
CA LEU A 8 19.04 3.88 8.16
C LEU A 8 18.22 3.85 9.46
N GLY A 9 18.75 4.40 10.54
CA GLY A 9 18.04 4.56 11.81
C GLY A 9 16.82 5.48 11.69
N ASP A 10 16.98 6.62 11.03
CA ASP A 10 15.89 7.58 10.81
C ASP A 10 14.79 6.99 9.90
N GLN A 11 15.18 6.23 8.87
CA GLN A 11 14.22 5.53 7.99
C GLN A 11 13.45 4.45 8.75
N ALA A 12 14.12 3.63 9.55
CA ALA A 12 13.47 2.62 10.37
C ALA A 12 12.50 3.25 11.37
N LEU A 13 12.89 4.34 12.02
CA LEU A 13 12.03 5.09 12.94
C LEU A 13 10.81 5.67 12.21
N ASN A 14 11.00 6.30 11.05
CA ASN A 14 9.90 6.84 10.27
C ASN A 14 8.89 5.76 9.86
N ASN A 15 9.37 4.59 9.42
CA ASN A 15 8.49 3.47 9.07
C ASN A 15 7.68 2.98 10.28
N LEU A 16 8.28 2.91 11.47
CA LEU A 16 7.56 2.55 12.70
C LEU A 16 6.51 3.59 13.09
N VAL A 17 6.84 4.88 12.94
CA VAL A 17 5.89 5.97 13.20
C VAL A 17 4.72 5.90 12.23
N GLU A 18 4.97 5.75 10.93
CA GLU A 18 3.92 5.63 9.92
C GLU A 18 3.03 4.42 10.15
N LYS A 19 3.62 3.26 10.43
CA LYS A 19 2.86 2.06 10.81
C LYS A 19 1.94 2.35 11.98
N LYS A 20 2.44 3.04 13.01
CA LYS A 20 1.65 3.33 14.21
C LYS A 20 0.53 4.33 13.94
N LEU A 21 0.77 5.34 13.11
CA LEU A 21 -0.24 6.31 12.70
C LEU A 21 -1.40 5.62 11.98
N ILE A 22 -1.09 4.72 11.04
CA ILE A 22 -2.10 3.94 10.31
C ILE A 22 -2.90 3.05 11.25
N GLU A 23 -2.26 2.35 12.18
CA GLU A 23 -2.96 1.52 13.17
C GLU A 23 -3.92 2.34 14.03
N ASN A 24 -3.46 3.49 14.54
CA ASN A 24 -4.27 4.36 15.39
C ASN A 24 -5.46 4.94 14.62
N GLU A 25 -5.25 5.32 13.38
CA GLU A 25 -6.28 5.90 12.53
C GLU A 25 -7.33 4.86 12.11
N ALA A 26 -6.90 3.66 11.75
CA ALA A 26 -7.82 2.55 11.51
C ALA A 26 -8.66 2.25 12.76
N ALA A 27 -8.04 2.24 13.94
CA ALA A 27 -8.76 2.06 15.20
C ALA A 27 -9.77 3.20 15.46
N ALA A 28 -9.39 4.46 15.23
CA ALA A 28 -10.27 5.62 15.39
C ALA A 28 -11.48 5.58 14.45
N LYS A 29 -11.30 5.03 13.24
CA LYS A 29 -12.37 4.83 12.24
C LYS A 29 -13.11 3.49 12.38
N ASN A 30 -12.78 2.68 13.38
CA ASN A 30 -13.32 1.32 13.58
C ASN A 30 -13.11 0.41 12.35
N ILE A 31 -12.03 0.63 11.61
CA ILE A 31 -11.62 -0.22 10.49
C ILE A 31 -10.84 -1.39 11.06
N VAL A 32 -11.37 -2.59 10.83
CA VAL A 32 -10.76 -3.85 11.23
C VAL A 32 -10.53 -4.70 9.99
N VAL A 33 -9.38 -5.38 9.94
CA VAL A 33 -9.11 -6.43 8.96
C VAL A 33 -9.26 -7.78 9.66
N SER A 34 -10.16 -8.62 9.17
CA SER A 34 -10.40 -9.95 9.71
C SER A 34 -9.25 -10.91 9.36
N GLU A 35 -9.13 -12.03 10.10
CA GLU A 35 -8.16 -13.06 9.75
C GLU A 35 -8.44 -13.68 8.38
N ASP A 36 -9.70 -13.80 7.97
CA ASP A 36 -10.07 -14.32 6.66
C ASP A 36 -9.61 -13.39 5.54
N GLU A 37 -9.76 -12.06 5.70
CA GLU A 37 -9.24 -11.08 4.75
C GLU A 37 -7.72 -11.17 4.62
N ILE A 38 -7.02 -11.39 5.74
CA ILE A 38 -5.56 -11.56 5.75
C ILE A 38 -5.17 -12.86 5.05
N ASN A 39 -5.86 -13.97 5.34
CA ASN A 39 -5.57 -15.27 4.74
C ASN A 39 -5.77 -15.26 3.23
N ILE A 40 -6.85 -14.64 2.74
CA ILE A 40 -7.11 -14.49 1.29
C ILE A 40 -5.99 -13.70 0.61
N LYS A 41 -5.54 -12.60 1.24
CA LYS A 41 -4.44 -11.79 0.72
C LYS A 41 -3.10 -12.54 0.73
N ILE A 42 -2.80 -13.25 1.81
CA ILE A 42 -1.60 -14.09 1.89
C ILE A 42 -1.62 -15.10 0.76
N GLN A 43 -2.73 -15.82 0.57
CA GLN A 43 -2.86 -16.80 -0.50
C GLN A 43 -2.68 -16.17 -1.89
N THR A 44 -3.26 -14.98 -2.11
CA THR A 44 -3.08 -14.26 -3.39
C THR A 44 -1.61 -13.92 -3.66
N ILE A 45 -0.88 -13.49 -2.62
CA ILE A 45 0.55 -13.16 -2.74
C ILE A 45 1.37 -14.42 -2.95
N GLU A 46 1.07 -15.49 -2.20
CA GLU A 46 1.71 -16.79 -2.32
C GLU A 46 1.53 -17.38 -3.72
N ASP A 47 0.32 -17.35 -4.27
CA ASP A 47 0.04 -17.79 -5.64
C ASP A 47 0.89 -17.02 -6.66
N GLY A 48 1.07 -15.71 -6.47
CA GLY A 48 1.95 -14.89 -7.31
C GLY A 48 3.43 -15.26 -7.19
N ILE A 49 3.91 -15.55 -5.98
CA ILE A 49 5.28 -16.02 -5.72
C ILE A 49 5.53 -17.36 -6.42
N VAL A 50 4.59 -18.31 -6.28
CA VAL A 50 4.65 -19.64 -6.90
C VAL A 50 4.61 -19.55 -8.43
N GLN A 51 3.76 -18.69 -8.99
CA GLN A 51 3.75 -18.42 -10.43
C GLN A 51 5.07 -17.83 -10.94
N GLY A 52 5.76 -17.07 -10.08
CA GLY A 52 7.11 -16.55 -10.32
C GLY A 52 8.23 -17.61 -10.24
N GLY A 53 7.91 -18.84 -9.87
CA GLY A 53 8.86 -19.96 -9.79
C GLY A 53 9.61 -20.06 -8.46
N GLN A 54 9.11 -19.42 -7.41
CA GLN A 54 9.71 -19.43 -6.07
C GLN A 54 8.71 -20.00 -5.05
N THR A 55 9.19 -20.61 -3.98
CA THR A 55 8.34 -21.02 -2.86
C THR A 55 8.18 -19.90 -1.85
N MET A 56 7.11 -19.96 -1.04
CA MET A 56 6.90 -19.00 0.03
C MET A 56 8.06 -19.01 1.04
N GLU A 57 8.59 -20.20 1.38
CA GLU A 57 9.72 -20.35 2.29
C GLU A 57 10.98 -19.64 1.79
N GLU A 58 11.35 -19.84 0.51
CA GLU A 58 12.48 -19.16 -0.11
C GLU A 58 12.27 -17.63 -0.15
N PHE A 59 11.04 -17.17 -0.36
CA PHE A 59 10.70 -15.74 -0.33
C PHE A 59 10.92 -15.14 1.05
N LEU A 60 10.44 -15.82 2.08
CA LEU A 60 10.63 -15.37 3.47
C LEU A 60 12.11 -15.37 3.85
N GLU A 61 12.86 -16.41 3.50
CA GLU A 61 14.30 -16.54 3.81
C GLU A 61 15.12 -15.44 3.12
N GLN A 62 14.91 -15.22 1.82
CA GLN A 62 15.63 -14.19 1.05
C GLN A 62 15.39 -12.78 1.59
N ASN A 63 14.20 -12.53 2.14
CA ASN A 63 13.86 -11.25 2.75
C ASN A 63 14.15 -11.20 4.26
N GLY A 64 14.70 -12.26 4.84
CA GLY A 64 15.04 -12.34 6.27
C GLY A 64 13.83 -12.16 7.19
N MET A 65 12.65 -12.62 6.76
CA MET A 65 11.39 -12.43 7.47
C MET A 65 10.78 -13.75 7.94
N THR A 66 10.05 -13.74 9.05
CA THR A 66 9.24 -14.87 9.47
C THR A 66 7.84 -14.81 8.85
N GLU A 67 7.10 -15.92 8.88
CA GLU A 67 5.68 -15.92 8.49
C GLU A 67 4.85 -14.91 9.31
N ALA A 68 5.18 -14.75 10.60
CA ALA A 68 4.53 -13.77 11.47
C ALA A 68 4.81 -12.33 11.02
N ASP A 69 6.04 -12.02 10.61
CA ASP A 69 6.41 -10.71 10.07
C ASP A 69 5.66 -10.45 8.76
N PHE A 70 5.63 -11.44 7.87
CA PHE A 70 4.90 -11.34 6.61
C PHE A 70 3.41 -11.10 6.84
N ARG A 71 2.78 -11.89 7.73
CA ARG A 71 1.37 -11.70 8.10
C ARG A 71 1.12 -10.31 8.70
N SER A 72 2.03 -9.79 9.51
CA SER A 72 1.96 -8.42 10.05
C SER A 72 2.02 -7.36 8.94
N GLN A 73 2.87 -7.57 7.94
CA GLN A 73 2.97 -6.70 6.76
C GLN A 73 1.70 -6.75 5.92
N VAL A 74 1.17 -7.95 5.64
CA VAL A 74 -0.09 -8.11 4.89
C VAL A 74 -1.25 -7.43 5.61
N ARG A 75 -1.35 -7.58 6.94
CA ARG A 75 -2.36 -6.85 7.74
C ARG A 75 -2.20 -5.34 7.58
N HIS A 76 -0.97 -4.84 7.65
CA HIS A 76 -0.70 -3.41 7.52
C HIS A 76 -1.12 -2.89 6.13
N ILE A 77 -0.76 -3.58 5.05
CA ILE A 77 -1.18 -3.24 3.69
C ILE A 77 -2.71 -3.25 3.58
N ALA A 78 -3.37 -4.29 4.10
CA ALA A 78 -4.83 -4.38 4.10
C ALA A 78 -5.51 -3.22 4.85
N LEU A 79 -4.94 -2.76 5.97
CA LEU A 79 -5.45 -1.59 6.69
C LEU A 79 -5.35 -0.33 5.85
N ILE A 80 -4.20 -0.10 5.19
CA ILE A 80 -4.00 1.06 4.31
C ILE A 80 -5.01 1.03 3.17
N GLU A 81 -5.19 -0.12 2.50
CA GLU A 81 -6.17 -0.26 1.43
C GLU A 81 -7.59 0.09 1.89
N LYS A 82 -8.03 -0.41 3.04
CA LYS A 82 -9.37 -0.10 3.58
C LYS A 82 -9.51 1.37 3.96
N LEU A 83 -8.47 1.97 4.52
CA LEU A 83 -8.46 3.41 4.85
C LEU A 83 -8.56 4.29 3.60
N MET A 84 -7.94 3.86 2.51
CA MET A 84 -7.81 4.64 1.27
C MET A 84 -8.86 4.30 0.22
N GLN A 85 -9.67 3.24 0.41
CA GLN A 85 -10.61 2.72 -0.59
C GLN A 85 -11.51 3.81 -1.18
N ASP A 86 -12.07 4.68 -0.35
CA ASP A 86 -12.95 5.78 -0.78
C ASP A 86 -12.19 6.92 -1.48
N LYS A 87 -10.88 7.06 -1.22
CA LYS A 87 -10.03 8.12 -1.79
C LYS A 87 -9.42 7.75 -3.14
N VAL A 88 -9.30 6.45 -3.44
CA VAL A 88 -8.56 5.95 -4.62
C VAL A 88 -9.47 5.39 -5.71
N THR A 89 -10.78 5.63 -5.61
CA THR A 89 -11.72 5.26 -6.67
C THR A 89 -11.41 6.05 -7.94
N VAL A 90 -11.22 5.35 -9.06
CA VAL A 90 -11.00 5.95 -10.38
C VAL A 90 -12.27 5.80 -11.21
N THR A 91 -12.79 6.91 -11.73
CA THR A 91 -14.02 6.90 -12.54
C THR A 91 -13.73 6.69 -14.03
N GLU A 92 -14.76 6.31 -14.80
CA GLU A 92 -14.61 6.17 -16.25
C GLU A 92 -14.27 7.48 -16.96
N GLU A 93 -14.75 8.59 -16.42
CA GLU A 93 -14.42 9.93 -16.92
C GLU A 93 -12.93 10.21 -16.77
N GLU A 94 -12.33 9.83 -15.64
CA GLU A 94 -10.89 10.01 -15.40
C GLU A 94 -10.04 9.15 -16.33
N VAL A 95 -10.43 7.89 -16.56
CA VAL A 95 -9.76 7.00 -17.53
C VAL A 95 -9.84 7.59 -18.93
N THR A 96 -11.03 8.07 -19.32
CA THR A 96 -11.26 8.63 -20.66
C THR A 96 -10.49 9.94 -20.88
N ALA A 97 -10.47 10.81 -19.87
CA ALA A 97 -9.68 12.03 -19.89
C ALA A 97 -8.18 11.72 -20.03
N TYR A 98 -7.67 10.78 -19.23
CA TYR A 98 -6.26 10.41 -19.28
C TYR A 98 -5.83 9.83 -20.64
N ILE A 99 -6.61 8.93 -21.23
CA ILE A 99 -6.35 8.39 -22.57
C ILE A 99 -6.41 9.50 -23.63
N THR A 100 -7.37 10.43 -23.49
CA THR A 100 -7.55 11.54 -24.43
C THR A 100 -6.38 12.53 -24.39
N GLU A 101 -5.86 12.82 -23.21
CA GLU A 101 -4.70 13.69 -23.01
C GLU A 101 -3.40 13.03 -23.45
N ASN A 102 -3.31 11.70 -23.38
CA ASN A 102 -2.11 10.92 -23.71
C ASN A 102 -2.29 10.08 -24.99
N LYS A 103 -3.07 10.57 -25.96
CA LYS A 103 -3.39 9.86 -27.22
C LYS A 103 -2.19 9.35 -28.00
N GLU A 104 -1.06 10.05 -27.94
CA GLU A 104 0.17 9.63 -28.61
C GLU A 104 0.77 8.35 -27.98
N THR A 105 0.55 8.15 -26.68
CA THR A 105 1.00 6.96 -25.93
C THR A 105 -0.01 5.82 -26.01
N PHE A 106 -1.30 6.16 -26.17
CA PHE A 106 -2.41 5.22 -26.16
C PHE A 106 -3.26 5.27 -27.44
N PRO A 107 -2.66 5.13 -28.63
CA PRO A 107 -3.45 5.01 -29.84
C PRO A 107 -4.34 3.76 -29.73
N ASP A 108 -5.61 3.89 -30.12
CA ASP A 108 -6.60 2.81 -30.20
C ASP A 108 -7.11 2.23 -28.86
N LEU A 109 -6.75 2.81 -27.71
CA LEU A 109 -7.24 2.36 -26.39
C LEU A 109 -8.61 2.91 -25.98
N THR A 110 -9.26 3.70 -26.84
CA THR A 110 -10.56 4.33 -26.51
C THR A 110 -11.65 3.28 -26.31
N ASP A 111 -11.64 2.22 -27.12
CA ASP A 111 -12.64 1.15 -27.13
C ASP A 111 -12.09 -0.22 -26.63
N ASP A 112 -10.82 -0.29 -26.24
CA ASP A 112 -10.22 -1.50 -25.70
C ASP A 112 -10.41 -1.60 -24.18
N GLU A 113 -11.30 -2.49 -23.76
CA GLU A 113 -11.63 -2.71 -22.35
C GLU A 113 -10.41 -3.17 -21.52
N GLN A 114 -9.54 -4.02 -22.09
CA GLN A 114 -8.39 -4.54 -21.37
C GLN A 114 -7.38 -3.44 -21.08
N GLY A 115 -7.02 -2.66 -22.08
CA GLY A 115 -6.08 -1.58 -21.89
C GLY A 115 -6.66 -0.40 -21.10
N ARG A 116 -7.97 -0.10 -21.20
CA ARG A 116 -8.64 0.81 -20.26
C ARG A 116 -8.53 0.33 -18.81
N SER A 117 -8.62 -0.98 -18.57
CA SER A 117 -8.40 -1.56 -17.25
C SER A 117 -6.98 -1.35 -16.73
N LEU A 118 -5.96 -1.50 -17.59
CA LEU A 118 -4.57 -1.22 -17.24
C LEU A 118 -4.35 0.26 -16.90
N VAL A 119 -4.92 1.17 -17.69
CA VAL A 119 -4.89 2.62 -17.41
C VAL A 119 -5.57 2.93 -16.08
N ARG A 120 -6.75 2.34 -15.82
CA ARG A 120 -7.47 2.52 -14.56
C ARG A 120 -6.64 2.07 -13.37
N GLU A 121 -5.99 0.92 -13.46
CA GLU A 121 -5.12 0.41 -12.40
C GLU A 121 -3.88 1.31 -12.20
N SER A 122 -3.26 1.78 -13.28
CA SER A 122 -2.16 2.74 -13.19
C SER A 122 -2.57 4.06 -12.52
N LEU A 123 -3.74 4.60 -12.87
CA LEU A 123 -4.30 5.80 -12.24
C LEU A 123 -4.60 5.56 -10.77
N ARG A 124 -5.17 4.41 -10.44
CA ARG A 124 -5.46 4.01 -9.06
C ARG A 124 -4.18 3.93 -8.24
N GLN A 125 -3.12 3.32 -8.76
CA GLN A 125 -1.82 3.24 -8.09
C GLN A 125 -1.21 4.62 -7.88
N ASN A 126 -1.31 5.50 -8.87
CA ASN A 126 -0.84 6.88 -8.76
C ASN A 126 -1.61 7.65 -7.68
N LYS A 127 -2.94 7.59 -7.70
CA LYS A 127 -3.79 8.17 -6.66
C LYS A 127 -3.47 7.61 -5.28
N MET A 128 -3.34 6.28 -5.16
CA MET A 128 -3.01 5.62 -3.91
C MET A 128 -1.70 6.15 -3.31
N SER A 129 -0.66 6.29 -4.13
CA SER A 129 0.63 6.84 -3.68
C SER A 129 0.50 8.29 -3.20
N GLN A 130 -0.21 9.14 -3.96
CA GLN A 130 -0.42 10.54 -3.61
C GLN A 130 -1.27 10.70 -2.34
N GLU A 131 -2.42 10.04 -2.29
CA GLU A 131 -3.34 10.08 -1.16
C GLU A 131 -2.69 9.51 0.10
N TYR A 132 -1.92 8.43 -0.02
CA TYR A 132 -1.16 7.87 1.11
C TYR A 132 -0.13 8.88 1.64
N SER A 133 0.67 9.50 0.76
CA SER A 133 1.66 10.50 1.16
C SER A 133 0.99 11.70 1.86
N ASN A 134 -0.10 12.21 1.29
CA ASN A 134 -0.86 13.32 1.88
C ASN A 134 -1.46 12.93 3.23
N TYR A 135 -2.00 11.73 3.33
CA TYR A 135 -2.64 11.23 4.54
C TYR A 135 -1.64 11.02 5.67
N ILE A 136 -0.47 10.45 5.39
CA ILE A 136 0.60 10.33 6.38
C ILE A 136 1.07 11.70 6.86
N ALA A 137 1.21 12.68 5.95
CA ALA A 137 1.56 14.05 6.33
C ALA A 137 0.48 14.68 7.23
N GLU A 138 -0.80 14.49 6.90
CA GLU A 138 -1.93 14.93 7.72
C GLU A 138 -1.91 14.27 9.10
N LEU A 139 -1.74 12.95 9.18
CA LEU A 139 -1.68 12.22 10.46
C LEU A 139 -0.48 12.64 11.33
N LYS A 140 0.67 12.96 10.71
CA LYS A 140 1.83 13.50 11.42
C LYS A 140 1.58 14.90 12.02
N THR A 141 0.72 15.71 11.41
CA THR A 141 0.42 17.09 11.87
C THR A 141 -0.78 17.18 12.81
N THR A 142 -1.82 16.37 12.57
CA THR A 142 -3.07 16.35 13.36
C THR A 142 -2.89 15.65 14.70
N GLY A 143 -1.82 14.86 14.88
CA GLY A 143 -1.22 14.69 16.19
C GLY A 143 -2.11 14.00 17.24
N ASN A 144 -2.90 12.98 16.89
CA ASN A 144 -3.31 11.96 17.86
C ASN A 144 -2.18 10.94 18.10
N VAL A 145 -0.98 11.47 18.30
CA VAL A 145 0.23 10.72 18.58
C VAL A 145 0.23 10.45 20.08
N ASN A 146 -0.61 9.50 20.51
CA ASN A 146 -0.43 8.80 21.80
C ASN A 146 0.80 7.89 21.69
N ILE A 147 1.97 8.47 21.42
CA ILE A 147 3.25 7.82 21.63
C ILE A 147 3.53 7.95 23.12
N LEU A 148 2.93 7.04 23.90
CA LEU A 148 3.38 6.73 25.25
C LEU A 148 4.72 6.00 25.16
N ILE A 149 5.77 6.65 24.64
CA ILE A 149 7.14 6.23 24.93
C ILE A 149 7.47 6.86 26.27
N LYS A 150 7.23 6.09 27.34
CA LYS A 150 7.90 6.33 28.61
C LYS A 150 9.39 6.04 28.38
N TYR A 151 10.20 7.09 28.46
CA TYR A 151 11.63 6.97 28.74
C TYR A 151 11.84 6.65 30.22
#